data_AF-A0A2P1H7M6-F1
#
_entry.id   AF-A0A2P1H7M6-F1
#
_cell.length_a   1.000
_cell.length_b   1.000
_cell.length_c   1.000
_cell.angle_alpha   90.00
_cell.angle_beta   90.00
_cell.angle_gamma   90.00
#
_symmetry.space_group_name_H-M   'P 1'
#
loop_
_entity.id
_entity.type
_entity.pdbx_description
1 polymer ?
#
loop_
_entity_poly.entity_id
_entity_poly.type
_entity_poly.pdbx_seq_one_letter_code
_entity_poly.pdbx_strand_id
1 'polypeptide(L)'
;MLFLSTLISGLLITISSNSWLGAWMGLEINLLSFIPLMSNNDNMFTTEASLKYFLIQALASATLLFIIISKSLVETMFSITSSYLTNIMILTPLLLKSGAAPLHWWFPSVMEGLSWNNCFILMTIQKIAPLMLISYMISLNWFLTIIILASVIIGAIGGYNQTSIRKILTYSSINHMGWMLTAMLMGEAMWMLYFLIYSILTLTVISIIIPSQISFVNQTFLMNNENKIMKFLLFTSLLSLGGLPPFLGFLPKWVIIQFMVLNWSFMIVSVMMILSLITLYYYLRITYSSFIILSSEPNWNYNWKNSETLALFLSTLSMTGLLISTLLINAY
;
A
#
# COMPACT_ATOMS: atom_id res chain seq x y z
N MET A 1 -0.40 -23.55 0.54
CA MET A 1 0.82 -23.51 1.39
C MET A 1 2.09 -23.40 0.58
N LEU A 2 2.37 -24.30 -0.37
CA LEU A 2 3.59 -24.25 -1.19
C LEU A 2 3.80 -22.89 -1.88
N PHE A 3 2.76 -22.34 -2.51
CA PHE A 3 2.85 -21.03 -3.17
C PHE A 3 3.10 -19.86 -2.20
N LEU A 4 2.58 -19.92 -0.97
CA LEU A 4 2.86 -18.89 0.05
C LEU A 4 4.32 -18.97 0.54
N SER A 5 4.84 -20.19 0.73
CA SER A 5 6.24 -20.37 1.10
C SER A 5 7.20 -19.93 -0.01
N THR A 6 6.88 -20.20 -1.29
CA THR A 6 7.72 -19.76 -2.41
C THR A 6 7.64 -18.25 -2.63
N LEU A 7 6.49 -17.63 -2.34
CA LEU A 7 6.33 -16.18 -2.35
C LEU A 7 7.23 -15.53 -1.29
N ILE A 8 7.22 -16.04 -0.05
CA ILE A 8 8.09 -15.55 1.02
C ILE A 8 9.57 -15.81 0.69
N SER A 9 9.93 -16.97 0.15
CA SER A 9 11.32 -17.26 -0.24
C SER A 9 11.80 -16.33 -1.34
N GLY A 10 10.95 -16.01 -2.33
CA GLY A 10 11.27 -15.04 -3.38
C GLY A 10 11.64 -13.67 -2.80
N LEU A 11 10.83 -13.17 -1.85
CA LEU A 11 11.12 -11.93 -1.13
C LEU A 11 12.45 -11.99 -0.37
N LEU A 12 12.68 -13.05 0.39
CA LEU A 12 13.93 -13.20 1.16
C LEU A 12 15.16 -13.22 0.23
N ILE A 13 15.08 -13.93 -0.90
CA ILE A 13 16.14 -13.95 -1.91
C ILE A 13 16.42 -12.53 -2.44
N THR A 14 15.38 -11.74 -2.73
CA THR A 14 15.60 -10.36 -3.22
C THR A 14 16.32 -9.49 -2.19
N ILE A 15 15.94 -9.60 -0.92
CA ILE A 15 16.49 -8.76 0.16
C ILE A 15 17.94 -9.15 0.48
N SER A 16 18.25 -10.45 0.46
CA SER A 16 19.60 -10.94 0.81
C SER A 16 20.58 -10.94 -0.37
N SER A 17 20.13 -10.63 -1.59
CA SER A 17 20.97 -10.77 -2.78
C SER A 17 22.03 -9.66 -2.88
N ASN A 18 23.28 -10.08 -3.11
CA ASN A 18 24.40 -9.15 -3.32
C ASN A 18 24.52 -8.68 -4.78
N SER A 19 23.83 -9.35 -5.72
CA SER A 19 23.88 -9.04 -7.15
C SER A 19 22.50 -8.72 -7.69
N TRP A 20 22.44 -7.80 -8.66
CA TRP A 20 21.19 -7.41 -9.32
C TRP A 20 20.51 -8.56 -10.06
N LEU A 21 21.29 -9.53 -10.57
CA LEU A 21 20.75 -10.74 -11.17
C LEU A 21 20.04 -11.63 -10.13
N GLY A 22 20.62 -11.77 -8.94
CA GLY A 22 19.98 -12.49 -7.82
C GLY A 22 18.69 -11.80 -7.35
N ALA A 23 18.71 -10.47 -7.27
CA ALA A 23 17.51 -9.67 -6.99
C ALA A 23 16.42 -9.89 -8.04
N TRP A 24 16.79 -9.91 -9.33
CA TRP A 24 15.84 -10.21 -10.41
C TRP A 24 15.24 -11.61 -10.29
N MET A 25 16.05 -12.63 -9.99
CA MET A 25 15.56 -14.01 -9.79
C MET A 25 14.53 -14.09 -8.65
N GLY A 26 14.78 -13.43 -7.51
CA GLY A 26 13.82 -13.39 -6.41
C GLY A 26 12.50 -12.71 -6.79
N LEU A 27 12.56 -11.63 -7.60
CA LEU A 27 11.37 -10.95 -8.11
C LEU A 27 10.55 -11.83 -9.05
N GLU A 28 11.18 -12.69 -9.85
CA GLU A 28 10.50 -13.64 -10.74
C GLU A 28 9.86 -14.79 -9.97
N ILE A 29 10.55 -15.34 -8.97
CA ILE A 29 9.98 -16.38 -8.09
C ILE A 29 8.74 -15.83 -7.37
N ASN A 30 8.78 -14.57 -6.92
CA ASN A 30 7.64 -13.90 -6.31
C ASN A 30 6.46 -13.74 -7.31
N LEU A 31 6.74 -13.33 -8.55
CA LEU A 31 5.72 -13.22 -9.60
C LEU A 31 5.06 -14.58 -9.89
N LEU A 32 5.86 -15.62 -10.14
CA LEU A 32 5.37 -16.95 -10.52
C LEU A 32 4.61 -17.65 -9.40
N SER A 33 4.98 -17.39 -8.13
CA SER A 33 4.28 -17.94 -6.97
C SER A 33 2.95 -17.23 -6.69
N PHE A 34 2.83 -15.94 -7.02
CA PHE A 34 1.63 -15.19 -6.73
C PHE A 34 0.50 -15.41 -7.75
N ILE A 35 0.81 -15.71 -9.02
CA ILE A 35 -0.20 -15.95 -10.05
C ILE A 35 -1.15 -17.11 -9.69
N PRO A 36 -0.66 -18.30 -9.26
CA PRO A 36 -1.54 -19.38 -8.79
C PRO A 36 -2.36 -19.01 -7.56
N LEU A 37 -1.87 -18.12 -6.69
CA LEU A 37 -2.64 -17.64 -5.54
C LEU A 37 -3.80 -16.73 -6.00
N MET A 38 -3.61 -15.96 -7.07
CA MET A 38 -4.65 -15.10 -7.65
C MET A 38 -5.70 -15.89 -8.44
N SER A 39 -5.26 -16.84 -9.27
CA SER A 39 -6.13 -17.51 -10.23
C SER A 39 -7.05 -18.50 -9.54
N ASN A 40 -8.36 -18.34 -9.73
CA ASN A 40 -9.30 -19.44 -9.54
C ASN A 40 -9.93 -19.78 -10.89
N ASN A 41 -9.95 -21.06 -11.25
CA ASN A 41 -10.43 -21.49 -12.57
C ASN A 41 -11.92 -21.19 -12.78
N ASP A 42 -12.67 -21.04 -11.69
CA ASP A 42 -14.13 -20.85 -11.75
C ASP A 42 -14.54 -19.41 -12.08
N ASN A 43 -13.67 -18.43 -11.80
CA ASN A 43 -14.02 -17.01 -11.85
C ASN A 43 -13.25 -16.28 -12.97
N MET A 44 -13.96 -15.92 -14.05
CA MET A 44 -13.38 -15.16 -15.18
C MET A 44 -12.72 -13.84 -14.76
N PHE A 45 -13.26 -13.15 -13.74
CA PHE A 45 -12.64 -11.92 -13.25
C PHE A 45 -11.27 -12.16 -12.58
N THR A 46 -11.10 -13.30 -11.90
CA THR A 46 -9.82 -13.64 -11.25
C THR A 46 -8.78 -14.04 -12.29
N THR A 47 -9.19 -14.71 -13.38
CA THR A 47 -8.29 -15.08 -14.48
C THR A 47 -7.89 -13.86 -15.32
N GLU A 48 -8.80 -12.92 -15.57
CA GLU A 48 -8.44 -11.66 -16.23
C GLU A 48 -7.46 -10.82 -15.38
N ALA A 49 -7.69 -10.75 -14.06
CA ALA A 49 -6.81 -10.05 -13.14
C ALA A 49 -5.41 -10.68 -13.07
N SER A 50 -5.32 -12.01 -13.03
CA SER A 50 -4.03 -12.71 -13.00
C SER A 50 -3.25 -12.54 -14.30
N LEU A 51 -3.94 -12.54 -15.46
CA LEU A 51 -3.32 -12.26 -16.76
C LEU A 51 -2.80 -10.82 -16.86
N LYS A 52 -3.60 -9.83 -16.42
CA LYS A 52 -3.17 -8.42 -16.37
C LYS A 52 -1.95 -8.24 -15.47
N TYR A 53 -1.93 -8.88 -14.30
CA TYR A 53 -0.80 -8.85 -13.39
C TYR A 53 0.45 -9.49 -14.02
N PHE A 54 0.31 -10.68 -14.60
CA PHE A 54 1.42 -11.39 -15.25
C PHE A 54 2.08 -10.54 -16.35
N LEU A 55 1.29 -10.03 -17.30
CA LEU A 55 1.83 -9.28 -18.45
C LEU A 55 2.66 -8.06 -18.03
N ILE A 56 2.17 -7.32 -17.04
CA ILE A 56 2.77 -6.05 -16.65
C ILE A 56 3.99 -6.28 -15.76
N GLN A 57 3.92 -7.26 -14.86
CA GLN A 57 5.05 -7.61 -13.99
C GLN A 57 6.16 -8.33 -14.76
N ALA A 58 5.84 -9.13 -15.78
CA ALA A 58 6.80 -9.75 -16.69
C ALA A 58 7.48 -8.71 -17.60
N LEU A 59 6.73 -7.69 -18.05
CA LEU A 59 7.33 -6.57 -18.78
C LEU A 59 8.29 -5.76 -17.90
N ALA A 60 7.91 -5.48 -16.65
CA ALA A 60 8.79 -4.83 -15.68
C ALA A 60 10.06 -5.64 -15.40
N SER A 61 9.95 -6.97 -15.27
CA SER A 61 11.12 -7.81 -15.01
C SER A 61 12.02 -7.96 -16.24
N ALA A 62 11.46 -8.09 -17.44
CA ALA A 62 12.23 -8.16 -18.67
C ALA A 62 13.00 -6.85 -18.93
N THR A 63 12.36 -5.69 -18.70
CA THR A 63 13.02 -4.37 -18.81
C THR A 63 14.13 -4.21 -17.76
N LEU A 64 13.91 -4.64 -16.51
CA LEU A 64 14.95 -4.65 -15.49
C LEU A 64 16.15 -5.54 -15.88
N LEU A 65 15.89 -6.76 -16.35
CA LEU A 65 16.95 -7.67 -16.83
C LEU A 65 17.74 -7.05 -17.99
N PHE A 66 17.05 -6.46 -18.97
CA PHE A 66 17.68 -5.81 -20.11
C PHE A 66 18.64 -4.70 -19.66
N ILE A 67 18.21 -3.86 -18.71
CA ILE A 67 19.05 -2.79 -18.16
C ILE A 67 20.28 -3.37 -17.45
N ILE A 68 20.10 -4.40 -16.62
CA ILE A 68 21.23 -5.05 -15.90
C ILE A 68 22.24 -5.61 -16.90
N ILE A 69 21.80 -6.34 -17.92
CA ILE A 69 22.68 -6.93 -18.94
C ILE A 69 23.40 -5.82 -19.70
N SER A 70 22.66 -4.81 -20.19
CA SER A 70 23.26 -3.68 -20.93
C SER A 70 24.33 -2.97 -20.11
N LYS A 71 24.14 -2.84 -18.79
CA LYS A 71 25.11 -2.23 -17.89
C LYS A 71 26.31 -3.10 -17.62
N SER A 72 26.11 -4.40 -17.42
CA SER A 72 27.21 -5.37 -17.25
C SER A 72 28.11 -5.50 -18.49
N LEU A 73 27.60 -5.15 -19.68
CA LEU A 73 28.42 -5.10 -20.89
C LEU A 73 29.36 -3.88 -20.93
N VAL A 74 29.00 -2.80 -20.23
CA VAL A 74 29.78 -1.55 -20.17
C VAL A 74 30.72 -1.53 -18.97
N GLU A 75 30.30 -2.08 -17.84
CA GLU A 75 31.03 -2.05 -16.57
C GLU A 75 31.53 -3.46 -16.20
N THR A 76 32.78 -3.58 -15.78
CA THR A 76 33.47 -4.86 -15.55
C THR A 76 33.03 -5.61 -14.28
N MET A 77 32.21 -4.99 -13.43
CA MET A 77 31.67 -5.61 -12.23
C MET A 77 30.14 -5.59 -12.28
N PHE A 78 29.52 -6.70 -11.85
CA PHE A 78 28.06 -6.80 -11.66
C PHE A 78 27.50 -5.85 -10.57
N SER A 79 28.35 -5.00 -10.00
CA SER A 79 27.95 -3.84 -9.20
C SER A 79 27.63 -2.67 -10.13
N ILE A 80 26.35 -2.28 -10.18
CA ILE A 80 25.93 -1.11 -10.96
C ILE A 80 26.50 0.14 -10.31
N THR A 81 27.36 0.87 -11.02
CA THR A 81 27.80 2.18 -10.54
C THR A 81 26.63 3.17 -10.61
N SER A 82 26.48 3.97 -9.55
CA SER A 82 25.39 4.91 -9.37
C SER A 82 25.61 6.18 -10.19
N SER A 83 25.32 6.11 -11.49
CA SER A 83 25.13 7.29 -12.32
C SER A 83 23.67 7.77 -12.27
N TYR A 84 23.46 9.07 -12.49
CA TYR A 84 22.11 9.64 -12.55
C TYR A 84 21.20 8.90 -13.55
N LEU A 85 21.73 8.58 -14.73
CA LEU A 85 21.00 7.87 -15.78
C LEU A 85 20.71 6.42 -15.41
N THR A 86 21.66 5.71 -14.80
CA THR A 86 21.44 4.31 -14.36
C THR A 86 20.35 4.23 -13.30
N ASN A 87 20.35 5.15 -12.34
CA ASN A 87 19.32 5.19 -11.30
C ASN A 87 17.93 5.39 -11.92
N ILE A 88 17.76 6.32 -12.87
CA ILE A 88 16.47 6.52 -13.55
C ILE A 88 16.05 5.24 -14.28
N MET A 89 16.94 4.65 -15.07
CA MET A 89 16.61 3.46 -15.86
C MET A 89 16.17 2.31 -14.97
N ILE A 90 16.88 2.02 -13.87
CA ILE A 90 16.55 0.92 -12.95
C ILE A 90 15.30 1.22 -12.11
N LEU A 91 15.08 2.47 -11.73
CA LEU A 91 13.89 2.86 -10.97
C LEU A 91 12.62 2.67 -11.79
N THR A 92 12.63 2.88 -13.11
CA THR A 92 11.43 2.76 -13.95
C THR A 92 10.71 1.40 -13.86
N PRO A 93 11.37 0.23 -14.04
CA PRO A 93 10.69 -1.06 -13.89
C PRO A 93 10.31 -1.35 -12.43
N LEU A 94 11.10 -0.94 -11.44
CA LEU A 94 10.77 -1.15 -10.03
C LEU A 94 9.51 -0.36 -9.63
N LEU A 95 9.38 0.87 -10.13
CA LEU A 95 8.18 1.69 -9.93
C LEU A 95 6.96 1.09 -10.63
N LEU A 96 7.13 0.52 -11.84
CA LEU A 96 6.08 -0.25 -12.52
C LEU A 96 5.61 -1.42 -11.64
N LYS A 97 6.55 -2.19 -11.06
CA LYS A 97 6.22 -3.32 -10.17
C LYS A 97 5.47 -2.89 -8.91
N SER A 98 5.87 -1.76 -8.32
CA SER A 98 5.27 -1.23 -7.09
C SER A 98 3.92 -0.54 -7.30
N GLY A 99 3.54 -0.23 -8.55
CA GLY A 99 2.27 0.43 -8.88
C GLY A 99 2.26 1.94 -8.61
N ALA A 100 3.43 2.59 -8.59
CA ALA A 100 3.52 4.05 -8.45
C ALA A 100 3.04 4.75 -9.72
N ALA A 101 2.39 5.91 -9.57
CA ALA A 101 1.96 6.68 -10.74
C ALA A 101 3.17 7.38 -11.41
N PRO A 102 3.18 7.55 -12.74
CA PRO A 102 2.08 7.35 -13.71
C PRO A 102 1.81 5.89 -14.09
N LEU A 103 2.68 4.94 -13.72
CA LEU A 103 2.65 3.52 -14.10
C LEU A 103 1.63 2.67 -13.28
N HIS A 104 0.55 3.28 -12.82
CA HIS A 104 -0.37 2.75 -11.81
C HIS A 104 -1.63 2.07 -12.39
N TRP A 105 -1.93 2.23 -13.69
CA TRP A 105 -3.21 1.86 -14.29
C TRP A 105 -3.62 0.39 -14.10
N TRP A 106 -2.63 -0.49 -14.05
CA TRP A 106 -2.86 -1.91 -13.84
C TRP A 106 -3.44 -2.22 -12.46
N PHE A 107 -3.03 -1.44 -11.47
CA PHE A 107 -3.23 -1.77 -10.06
C PHE A 107 -4.71 -1.69 -9.63
N PRO A 108 -5.49 -0.63 -9.95
CA PRO A 108 -6.94 -0.63 -9.72
C PRO A 108 -7.68 -1.75 -10.47
N SER A 109 -7.26 -2.06 -11.69
CA SER A 109 -7.94 -3.06 -12.53
C SER A 109 -7.74 -4.49 -12.02
N VAL A 110 -6.54 -4.83 -11.55
CA VAL A 110 -6.23 -6.14 -10.97
C VAL A 110 -6.97 -6.31 -9.64
N MET A 111 -7.00 -5.27 -8.80
CA MET A 111 -7.61 -5.36 -7.47
C MET A 111 -9.12 -5.56 -7.48
N GLU A 112 -9.83 -5.13 -8.52
CA GLU A 112 -11.26 -5.37 -8.62
C GLU A 112 -11.58 -6.87 -8.75
N GLY A 113 -10.74 -7.64 -9.45
CA GLY A 113 -10.93 -9.07 -9.69
C GLY A 113 -10.40 -10.00 -8.60
N LEU A 114 -9.70 -9.51 -7.57
CA LEU A 114 -9.05 -10.34 -6.55
C LEU A 114 -9.89 -10.58 -5.29
N SER A 115 -9.69 -11.70 -4.60
CA SER A 115 -10.23 -11.92 -3.25
C SER A 115 -9.58 -10.99 -2.21
N TRP A 116 -10.23 -10.76 -1.06
CA TRP A 116 -9.73 -9.84 -0.01
C TRP A 116 -8.34 -10.22 0.53
N ASN A 117 -8.07 -11.52 0.72
CA ASN A 117 -6.74 -11.98 1.14
C ASN A 117 -5.68 -11.67 0.09
N ASN A 118 -5.98 -11.89 -1.20
CA ASN A 118 -5.05 -11.57 -2.28
C ASN A 118 -4.87 -10.07 -2.46
N CYS A 119 -5.92 -9.27 -2.21
CA CYS A 119 -5.81 -7.81 -2.17
C CYS A 119 -4.82 -7.34 -1.09
N PHE A 120 -4.85 -7.97 0.09
CA PHE A 120 -3.89 -7.67 1.15
C PHE A 120 -2.45 -8.00 0.72
N ILE A 121 -2.22 -9.20 0.17
CA ILE A 121 -0.91 -9.64 -0.31
C ILE A 121 -0.37 -8.67 -1.38
N LEU A 122 -1.22 -8.23 -2.32
CA LEU A 122 -0.83 -7.28 -3.37
C LEU A 122 -0.50 -5.89 -2.80
N MET A 123 -1.28 -5.39 -1.84
CA MET A 123 -1.04 -4.06 -1.25
C MET A 123 0.19 -3.99 -0.35
N THR A 124 0.58 -5.11 0.27
CA THR A 124 1.66 -5.15 1.26
C THR A 124 2.84 -5.96 0.76
N ILE A 125 2.73 -7.29 0.84
CA ILE A 125 3.82 -8.24 0.63
C ILE A 125 4.49 -8.05 -0.75
N GLN A 126 3.70 -7.85 -1.81
CA GLN A 126 4.24 -7.63 -3.16
C GLN A 126 5.02 -6.32 -3.32
N LYS A 127 4.80 -5.32 -2.45
CA LYS A 127 5.51 -4.05 -2.49
C LYS A 127 6.87 -4.10 -1.78
N ILE A 128 7.09 -5.06 -0.87
CA ILE A 128 8.32 -5.13 -0.06
C ILE A 128 9.56 -5.24 -0.96
N ALA A 129 9.62 -6.25 -1.83
CA ALA A 129 10.81 -6.48 -2.65
C ALA A 129 11.14 -5.31 -3.60
N PRO A 130 10.19 -4.77 -4.39
CA PRO A 130 10.46 -3.59 -5.21
C PRO A 130 10.90 -2.37 -4.40
N LEU A 131 10.28 -2.14 -3.23
CA LEU A 131 10.62 -0.97 -2.40
C LEU A 131 12.01 -1.08 -1.76
N MET A 132 12.42 -2.27 -1.32
CA MET A 132 13.79 -2.51 -0.83
C MET A 132 14.84 -2.25 -1.93
N LEU A 133 14.57 -2.66 -3.17
CA LEU A 133 15.49 -2.40 -4.28
C LEU A 133 15.52 -0.91 -4.68
N ILE A 134 14.38 -0.23 -4.57
CA ILE A 134 14.31 1.22 -4.77
C ILE A 134 15.15 1.95 -3.73
N SER A 135 15.11 1.55 -2.46
CA SER A 135 15.86 2.25 -1.40
C SER A 135 17.37 2.25 -1.61
N TYR A 136 17.94 1.21 -2.23
CA TYR A 136 19.37 1.16 -2.52
C TYR A 136 19.83 2.15 -3.61
N MET A 137 18.94 2.55 -4.52
CA MET A 137 19.28 3.39 -5.68
C MET A 137 18.64 4.77 -5.61
N ILE A 138 17.91 5.07 -4.53
CA ILE A 138 17.16 6.31 -4.41
C ILE A 138 18.13 7.50 -4.33
N SER A 139 17.88 8.50 -5.16
CA SER A 139 18.58 9.78 -5.15
C SER A 139 17.57 10.89 -5.44
N LEU A 140 17.79 12.05 -4.84
CA LEU A 140 16.88 13.18 -4.99
C LEU A 140 17.05 13.80 -6.38
N ASN A 141 16.24 13.31 -7.32
CA ASN A 141 16.27 13.67 -8.73
C ASN A 141 14.92 14.23 -9.17
N TRP A 142 14.93 15.08 -10.20
CA TRP A 142 13.71 15.61 -10.82
C TRP A 142 12.72 14.50 -11.19
N PHE A 143 13.20 13.40 -11.75
CA PHE A 143 12.39 12.23 -12.07
C PHE A 143 11.60 11.71 -10.87
N LEU A 144 12.28 11.50 -9.73
CA LEU A 144 11.64 10.97 -8.53
C LEU A 144 10.63 11.96 -7.94
N THR A 145 10.94 13.26 -7.96
CA THR A 145 9.99 14.29 -7.49
C THR A 145 8.69 14.31 -8.31
N ILE A 146 8.79 14.10 -9.63
CA ILE A 146 7.61 14.01 -10.51
C ILE A 146 6.77 12.78 -10.16
N ILE A 147 7.42 11.63 -9.91
CA ILE A 147 6.71 10.38 -9.52
C ILE A 147 6.03 10.54 -8.17
N ILE A 148 6.70 11.15 -7.19
CA ILE A 148 6.12 11.45 -5.88
C ILE A 148 4.86 12.30 -6.05
N LEU A 149 4.95 13.43 -6.75
CA LEU A 149 3.80 14.32 -6.95
C LEU A 149 2.69 13.63 -7.75
N ALA A 150 3.03 12.93 -8.84
CA ALA A 150 2.06 12.20 -9.65
C ALA A 150 1.32 11.13 -8.85
N SER A 151 2.03 10.34 -8.02
CA SER A 151 1.41 9.29 -7.20
C SER A 151 0.44 9.83 -6.16
N VAL A 152 0.79 10.95 -5.50
CA VAL A 152 -0.09 11.60 -4.53
C VAL A 152 -1.31 12.23 -5.22
N ILE A 153 -1.12 12.93 -6.36
CA ILE A 153 -2.21 13.57 -7.11
C ILE A 153 -3.19 12.52 -7.64
N ILE A 154 -2.68 11.49 -8.31
CA ILE A 154 -3.49 10.45 -8.91
C ILE A 154 -4.16 9.57 -7.86
N GLY A 155 -3.47 9.26 -6.75
CA GLY A 155 -4.06 8.55 -5.62
C GLY A 155 -5.23 9.33 -5.00
N ALA A 156 -5.06 10.65 -4.83
CA ALA A 156 -6.11 11.50 -4.29
C ALA A 156 -7.33 11.65 -5.21
N ILE A 157 -7.10 12.07 -6.45
CA ILE A 157 -8.18 12.37 -7.41
C ILE A 157 -8.83 11.07 -7.91
N GLY A 158 -8.03 10.04 -8.17
CA GLY A 158 -8.52 8.76 -8.69
C GLY A 158 -9.45 8.03 -7.72
N GLY A 159 -9.22 8.15 -6.42
CA GLY A 159 -10.08 7.57 -5.38
C GLY A 159 -11.40 8.31 -5.17
N TYR A 160 -11.46 9.60 -5.53
CA TYR A 160 -12.61 10.47 -5.26
C TYR A 160 -13.92 9.93 -5.85
N ASN A 161 -13.91 9.43 -7.09
CA ASN A 161 -15.12 8.99 -7.78
C ASN A 161 -15.36 7.47 -7.77
N GLN A 162 -14.64 6.71 -6.94
CA GLN A 162 -14.79 5.26 -6.91
C GLN A 162 -15.88 4.81 -5.94
N THR A 163 -16.68 3.81 -6.34
CA THR A 163 -17.73 3.20 -5.52
C THR A 163 -17.34 1.81 -4.99
N SER A 164 -16.35 1.15 -5.57
CA SER A 164 -15.84 -0.13 -5.05
C SER A 164 -14.76 0.11 -4.00
N ILE A 165 -14.88 -0.56 -2.85
CA ILE A 165 -13.95 -0.40 -1.72
C ILE A 165 -12.55 -0.87 -2.13
N ARG A 166 -12.46 -1.90 -2.97
CA ARG A 166 -11.17 -2.37 -3.51
C ARG A 166 -10.44 -1.27 -4.26
N LYS A 167 -11.12 -0.54 -5.17
CA LYS A 167 -10.51 0.60 -5.89
C LYS A 167 -10.19 1.77 -4.96
N ILE A 168 -11.02 2.04 -3.96
CA ILE A 168 -10.71 3.11 -2.99
C ILE A 168 -9.41 2.78 -2.23
N LEU A 169 -9.25 1.53 -1.78
CA LEU A 169 -8.02 1.07 -1.13
C LEU A 169 -6.83 1.01 -2.11
N THR A 170 -7.05 0.78 -3.40
CA THR A 170 -5.94 0.84 -4.36
C THR A 170 -5.40 2.25 -4.51
N TYR A 171 -6.27 3.22 -4.76
CA TYR A 171 -5.90 4.62 -4.92
C TYR A 171 -5.29 5.18 -3.64
N SER A 172 -5.77 4.76 -2.47
CA SER A 172 -5.10 5.11 -1.23
C SER A 172 -3.70 4.52 -1.12
N SER A 173 -3.50 3.26 -1.53
CA SER A 173 -2.15 2.69 -1.55
C SER A 173 -1.23 3.43 -2.52
N ILE A 174 -1.73 3.94 -3.66
CA ILE A 174 -0.96 4.76 -4.61
C ILE A 174 -0.58 6.09 -3.96
N ASN A 175 -1.48 6.70 -3.18
CA ASN A 175 -1.13 7.88 -2.40
C ASN A 175 -0.07 7.58 -1.34
N HIS A 176 -0.23 6.50 -0.56
CA HIS A 176 0.76 6.07 0.43
C HIS A 176 2.11 5.71 -0.21
N MET A 177 2.15 5.22 -1.45
CA MET A 177 3.41 5.04 -2.20
C MET A 177 4.17 6.35 -2.38
N GLY A 178 3.48 7.45 -2.69
CA GLY A 178 4.12 8.76 -2.79
C GLY A 178 4.78 9.20 -1.48
N TRP A 179 4.09 8.98 -0.36
CA TRP A 179 4.66 9.22 0.98
C TRP A 179 5.83 8.30 1.30
N MET A 180 5.76 7.01 0.94
CA MET A 180 6.87 6.08 1.17
C MET A 180 8.10 6.44 0.34
N LEU A 181 7.92 6.86 -0.92
CA LEU A 181 9.02 7.35 -1.75
C LEU A 181 9.66 8.62 -1.19
N THR A 182 8.88 9.53 -0.58
CA THR A 182 9.46 10.66 0.16
C THR A 182 10.20 10.24 1.42
N ALA A 183 9.73 9.23 2.13
CA ALA A 183 10.40 8.72 3.31
C ALA A 183 11.76 8.08 2.96
N MET A 184 11.85 7.42 1.80
CA MET A 184 13.10 6.82 1.31
C MET A 184 14.20 7.86 1.06
N LEU A 185 13.83 9.08 0.65
CA LEU A 185 14.78 10.19 0.49
C LEU A 185 15.41 10.63 1.82
N MET A 186 14.74 10.37 2.95
CA MET A 186 15.21 10.76 4.28
C MET A 186 16.08 9.68 4.93
N GLY A 187 15.78 8.41 4.65
CA GLY A 187 16.57 7.28 5.13
C GLY A 187 15.80 5.96 5.14
N GLU A 188 16.54 4.86 5.21
CA GLU A 188 15.98 3.51 5.16
C GLU A 188 15.03 3.20 6.32
N ALA A 189 15.38 3.64 7.54
CA ALA A 189 14.55 3.41 8.72
C ALA A 189 13.16 4.09 8.61
N MET A 190 13.09 5.26 7.98
CA MET A 190 11.86 6.06 7.92
C MET A 190 10.82 5.43 7.02
N TRP A 191 11.21 4.95 5.83
CA TRP A 191 10.26 4.30 4.95
C TRP A 191 9.83 2.94 5.50
N MET A 192 10.74 2.19 6.15
CA MET A 192 10.39 0.93 6.80
C MET A 192 9.35 1.14 7.90
N LEU A 193 9.51 2.18 8.72
CA LEU A 193 8.52 2.56 9.72
C LEU A 193 7.18 2.94 9.07
N TYR A 194 7.19 3.73 7.99
CA TYR A 194 5.97 4.08 7.26
C TYR A 194 5.27 2.82 6.72
N PHE A 195 6.02 1.94 6.08
CA PHE A 195 5.49 0.72 5.47
C PHE A 195 4.90 -0.23 6.52
N LEU A 196 5.56 -0.39 7.67
CA LEU A 196 5.04 -1.18 8.79
C LEU A 196 3.69 -0.64 9.27
N ILE A 197 3.59 0.67 9.54
CA ILE A 197 2.33 1.29 9.97
C ILE A 197 1.26 1.13 8.90
N TYR A 198 1.58 1.38 7.64
CA TYR A 198 0.66 1.17 6.52
C TYR A 198 0.17 -0.28 6.41
N SER A 199 1.06 -1.26 6.59
CA SER A 199 0.71 -2.68 6.55
C SER A 199 -0.24 -3.10 7.68
N ILE A 200 -0.03 -2.57 8.89
CA ILE A 200 -0.91 -2.80 10.04
C ILE A 200 -2.28 -2.17 9.75
N LEU A 201 -2.33 -0.92 9.30
CA LEU A 201 -3.58 -0.23 9.01
C LEU A 201 -4.39 -0.90 7.90
N THR A 202 -3.75 -1.34 6.82
CA THR A 202 -4.44 -2.10 5.76
C THR A 202 -4.97 -3.45 6.23
N LEU A 203 -4.21 -4.16 7.06
CA LEU A 203 -4.66 -5.40 7.69
C LEU A 203 -5.88 -5.15 8.58
N THR A 204 -5.91 -4.05 9.34
CA THR A 204 -7.05 -3.69 10.19
C THR A 204 -8.33 -3.56 9.35
N VAL A 205 -8.28 -2.80 8.25
CA VAL A 205 -9.46 -2.57 7.40
C VAL A 205 -9.92 -3.85 6.73
N ILE A 206 -8.99 -4.66 6.22
CA ILE A 206 -9.34 -5.90 5.51
C ILE A 206 -9.93 -6.94 6.49
N SER A 207 -9.38 -7.06 7.71
CA SER A 207 -9.94 -7.95 8.73
C SER A 207 -11.37 -7.58 9.13
N ILE A 208 -11.73 -6.29 9.07
CA ILE A 208 -13.10 -5.83 9.32
C ILE A 208 -14.03 -6.15 8.13
N ILE A 209 -13.52 -6.05 6.89
CA ILE A 209 -14.32 -6.26 5.67
C ILE A 209 -14.57 -7.75 5.39
N ILE A 210 -13.58 -8.64 5.59
CA ILE A 210 -13.65 -10.06 5.22
C ILE A 210 -14.93 -10.76 5.75
N PRO A 211 -15.32 -10.62 7.03
CA PRO A 211 -16.49 -11.33 7.57
C PRO A 211 -17.80 -10.89 6.92
N SER A 212 -17.85 -9.63 6.47
CA SER A 212 -19.01 -9.00 5.84
C SER A 212 -19.01 -9.06 4.31
N GLN A 213 -17.89 -9.46 3.69
CA GLN A 213 -17.68 -9.54 2.24
C GLN A 213 -18.13 -8.28 1.45
N ILE A 214 -18.06 -7.10 2.07
CA ILE A 214 -18.50 -5.84 1.45
C ILE A 214 -17.57 -5.44 0.31
N SER A 215 -18.08 -5.30 -0.90
CA SER A 215 -17.31 -4.89 -2.09
C SER A 215 -17.58 -3.45 -2.53
N PHE A 216 -18.80 -2.94 -2.28
CA PHE A 216 -19.23 -1.60 -2.69
C PHE A 216 -19.57 -0.72 -1.49
N VAL A 217 -19.42 0.59 -1.63
CA VAL A 217 -19.77 1.57 -0.58
C VAL A 217 -21.22 1.42 -0.12
N ASN A 218 -22.15 1.14 -1.03
CA ASN A 218 -23.56 0.95 -0.68
C ASN A 218 -23.81 -0.31 0.17
N GLN A 219 -22.93 -1.30 0.13
CA GLN A 219 -23.08 -2.49 0.99
C GLN A 219 -22.66 -2.21 2.44
N THR A 220 -21.95 -1.12 2.71
CA THR A 220 -21.54 -0.75 4.09
C THR A 220 -22.72 -0.42 5.00
N PHE A 221 -23.86 -0.03 4.43
CA PHE A 221 -25.10 0.14 5.19
C PHE A 221 -25.56 -1.18 5.81
N LEU A 222 -25.43 -2.30 5.11
CA LEU A 222 -25.95 -3.61 5.55
C LEU A 222 -25.21 -4.16 6.77
N MET A 223 -24.03 -3.64 7.09
CA MET A 223 -23.31 -3.92 8.34
C MET A 223 -24.11 -3.47 9.59
N ASN A 224 -25.19 -2.69 9.44
CA ASN A 224 -25.88 -2.03 10.55
C ASN A 224 -26.51 -2.98 11.55
N ASN A 225 -27.20 -3.99 11.05
CA ASN A 225 -28.20 -4.67 11.84
C ASN A 225 -27.63 -5.71 12.81
N GLU A 226 -26.36 -6.08 12.67
CA GLU A 226 -25.79 -7.19 13.44
C GLU A 226 -24.67 -6.80 14.41
N ASN A 227 -23.83 -5.79 14.11
CA ASN A 227 -22.64 -5.48 14.93
C ASN A 227 -22.24 -3.98 14.87
N LYS A 228 -22.84 -3.15 15.73
CA LYS A 228 -22.47 -1.72 15.89
C LYS A 228 -20.98 -1.50 16.14
N ILE A 229 -20.35 -2.43 16.87
CA ILE A 229 -18.91 -2.37 17.18
C ILE A 229 -18.09 -2.39 15.89
N MET A 230 -18.36 -3.33 14.97
CA MET A 230 -17.58 -3.45 13.72
C MET A 230 -17.67 -2.21 12.84
N LYS A 231 -18.79 -1.48 12.87
CA LYS A 231 -18.91 -0.18 12.19
C LYS A 231 -18.01 0.89 12.79
N PHE A 232 -18.01 0.98 14.12
CA PHE A 232 -17.13 1.90 14.82
C PHE A 232 -15.67 1.57 14.52
N LEU A 233 -15.29 0.29 14.47
CA LEU A 233 -13.94 -0.13 14.08
C LEU A 233 -13.61 0.21 12.62
N LEU A 234 -14.56 0.06 11.69
CA LEU A 234 -14.36 0.45 10.29
C LEU A 234 -14.12 1.96 10.17
N PHE A 235 -14.89 2.76 10.91
CA PHE A 235 -14.73 4.20 10.94
C PHE A 235 -13.34 4.61 11.41
N THR A 236 -12.94 4.13 12.59
CA THR A 236 -11.67 4.49 13.19
C THR A 236 -10.48 4.05 12.35
N SER A 237 -10.53 2.84 11.78
CA SER A 237 -9.49 2.34 10.89
C SER A 237 -9.37 3.17 9.59
N LEU A 238 -10.49 3.55 8.96
CA LEU A 238 -10.45 4.41 7.76
C LEU A 238 -9.94 5.83 8.06
N LEU A 239 -10.32 6.42 9.19
CA LEU A 239 -9.77 7.72 9.63
C LEU A 239 -8.28 7.62 9.94
N SER A 240 -7.83 6.51 10.52
CA SER A 240 -6.42 6.27 10.78
C SER A 240 -5.60 6.16 9.49
N LEU A 241 -6.11 5.49 8.44
CA LEU A 241 -5.50 5.49 7.10
C LEU A 241 -5.46 6.91 6.49
N GLY A 242 -6.50 7.71 6.75
CA GLY A 242 -6.53 9.13 6.40
C GLY A 242 -5.42 9.95 7.07
N GLY A 243 -4.92 9.52 8.22
CA GLY A 243 -3.86 10.18 8.98
C GLY A 243 -4.38 11.39 9.76
N LEU A 244 -5.54 11.27 10.42
CA LEU A 244 -5.99 12.28 11.38
C LEU A 244 -5.28 12.13 12.73
N PRO A 245 -4.87 13.22 13.40
CA PRO A 245 -4.59 13.20 14.83
C PRO A 245 -5.92 12.88 15.53
N PRO A 246 -6.08 11.84 16.39
CA PRO A 246 -5.15 11.19 17.33
C PRO A 246 -4.67 9.76 16.96
N PHE A 247 -4.82 9.32 15.71
CA PHE A 247 -4.60 7.92 15.33
C PHE A 247 -3.17 7.62 14.87
N LEU A 248 -2.80 6.32 14.90
CA LEU A 248 -1.46 5.85 14.54
C LEU A 248 -1.00 6.29 13.13
N GLY A 249 -1.89 6.35 12.15
CA GLY A 249 -1.53 6.70 10.77
C GLY A 249 -1.13 8.17 10.55
N PHE A 250 -1.34 9.05 11.54
CA PHE A 250 -0.80 10.42 11.50
C PHE A 250 0.72 10.44 11.74
N LEU A 251 1.23 9.55 12.61
CA LEU A 251 2.65 9.50 13.01
C LEU A 251 3.60 9.51 11.82
N PRO A 252 3.52 8.57 10.85
CA PRO A 252 4.55 8.49 9.82
C PRO A 252 4.46 9.65 8.84
N LYS A 253 3.26 10.23 8.61
CA LYS A 253 3.11 11.45 7.81
C LYS A 253 3.73 12.65 8.52
N TRP A 254 3.48 12.79 9.83
CA TRP A 254 4.01 13.87 10.65
C TRP A 254 5.54 13.89 10.65
N VAL A 255 6.17 12.71 10.85
CA VAL A 255 7.62 12.57 10.77
C VAL A 255 8.15 13.02 9.40
N ILE A 256 7.58 12.53 8.29
CA ILE A 256 8.02 12.94 6.94
C ILE A 256 7.90 14.45 6.75
N ILE A 257 6.80 15.06 7.16
CA ILE A 257 6.57 16.52 7.04
C ILE A 257 7.66 17.28 7.77
N GLN A 258 7.98 16.89 9.01
CA GLN A 258 9.01 17.55 9.81
C GLN A 258 10.38 17.47 9.12
N PHE A 259 10.79 16.29 8.65
CA PHE A 259 12.07 16.12 7.96
C PHE A 259 12.14 16.88 6.62
N MET A 260 11.06 16.87 5.83
CA MET A 260 11.02 17.57 4.56
C MET A 260 11.08 19.10 4.72
N VAL A 261 10.48 19.64 5.80
CA VAL A 261 10.57 21.06 6.16
C VAL A 261 12.00 21.43 6.56
N LEU A 262 12.68 20.57 7.34
CA LEU A 262 14.09 20.77 7.69
C LEU A 262 15.02 20.79 6.47
N ASN A 263 14.70 19.98 5.44
CA ASN A 263 15.44 19.92 4.18
C ASN A 263 15.01 20.98 3.14
N TRP A 264 14.29 22.03 3.54
CA TRP A 264 13.87 23.17 2.70
C TRP A 264 12.97 22.81 1.50
N SER A 265 12.36 21.63 1.48
CA SER A 265 11.53 21.14 0.37
C SER A 265 10.04 21.49 0.50
N PHE A 266 9.74 22.74 0.85
CA PHE A 266 8.40 23.21 1.22
C PHE A 266 7.30 22.95 0.18
N MET A 267 7.62 23.12 -1.10
CA MET A 267 6.63 22.98 -2.18
C MET A 267 6.07 21.56 -2.25
N ILE A 268 6.92 20.54 -2.18
CA ILE A 268 6.50 19.13 -2.25
C ILE A 268 5.58 18.81 -1.06
N VAL A 269 5.97 19.22 0.15
CA VAL A 269 5.20 19.01 1.37
C VAL A 269 3.83 19.66 1.29
N SER A 270 3.76 20.91 0.82
CA SER A 270 2.49 21.64 0.74
C SER A 270 1.47 20.92 -0.16
N VAL A 271 1.91 20.44 -1.33
CA VAL A 271 1.06 19.70 -2.27
C VAL A 271 0.62 18.38 -1.65
N MET A 272 1.53 17.65 -1.01
CA MET A 272 1.21 16.38 -0.35
C MET A 272 0.19 16.53 0.78
N MET A 273 0.31 17.60 1.57
CA MET A 273 -0.64 17.92 2.64
C MET A 273 -2.04 18.19 2.11
N ILE A 274 -2.17 19.04 1.09
CA ILE A 274 -3.47 19.38 0.49
C ILE A 274 -4.14 18.12 -0.09
N LEU A 275 -3.38 17.30 -0.82
CA LEU A 275 -3.91 16.09 -1.43
C LEU A 275 -4.29 15.02 -0.40
N SER A 276 -3.63 15.00 0.76
CA SER A 276 -4.01 14.10 1.86
C SER A 276 -5.42 14.41 2.39
N LEU A 277 -5.88 15.67 2.36
CA LEU A 277 -7.25 16.04 2.74
C LEU A 277 -8.29 15.48 1.76
N ILE A 278 -7.97 15.42 0.47
CA ILE A 278 -8.84 14.77 -0.52
C ILE A 278 -8.96 13.27 -0.23
N THR A 279 -7.86 12.63 0.20
CA THR A 279 -7.93 11.22 0.59
C THR A 279 -8.76 10.98 1.85
N LEU A 280 -8.70 11.92 2.79
CA LEU A 280 -9.58 11.92 3.95
C LEU A 280 -11.06 11.98 3.55
N TYR A 281 -11.39 12.82 2.57
CA TYR A 281 -12.76 13.03 2.15
C TYR A 281 -13.43 11.74 1.63
N TYR A 282 -12.78 10.99 0.74
CA TYR A 282 -13.41 9.75 0.24
C TYR A 282 -13.50 8.65 1.31
N TYR A 283 -12.62 8.67 2.32
CA TYR A 283 -12.76 7.79 3.50
C TYR A 283 -13.96 8.19 4.34
N LEU A 284 -14.12 9.49 4.62
CA LEU A 284 -15.28 10.02 5.33
C LEU A 284 -16.59 9.65 4.63
N ARG A 285 -16.63 9.73 3.29
CA ARG A 285 -17.80 9.31 2.50
C ARG A 285 -18.21 7.86 2.77
N ILE A 286 -17.27 6.91 2.82
CA ILE A 286 -17.56 5.49 3.15
C ILE A 286 -18.20 5.38 4.54
N THR A 287 -17.69 6.18 5.48
CA THR A 287 -18.12 6.09 6.87
C THR A 287 -19.47 6.77 7.11
N TYR A 288 -19.74 7.88 6.43
CA TYR A 288 -21.03 8.57 6.48
C TYR A 288 -22.14 7.68 5.96
N SER A 289 -21.89 6.91 4.88
CA SER A 289 -22.83 5.88 4.49
C SER A 289 -23.08 4.93 5.67
N SER A 290 -22.05 4.33 6.25
CA SER A 290 -22.26 3.35 7.31
C SER A 290 -23.04 3.85 8.53
N PHE A 291 -22.95 5.13 8.93
CA PHE A 291 -23.65 5.64 10.13
C PHE A 291 -25.01 6.28 9.88
N ILE A 292 -25.16 7.12 8.86
CA ILE A 292 -26.25 8.10 8.82
C ILE A 292 -27.56 7.50 8.30
N ILE A 293 -27.49 6.54 7.38
CA ILE A 293 -28.66 6.26 6.52
C ILE A 293 -29.69 5.33 7.16
N LEU A 294 -29.38 4.52 8.19
CA LEU A 294 -30.33 3.50 8.67
C LEU A 294 -30.25 3.08 10.15
N SER A 295 -29.77 3.87 11.12
CA SER A 295 -29.74 3.42 12.53
C SER A 295 -31.07 3.64 13.27
N SER A 296 -32.07 2.80 13.02
CA SER A 296 -33.21 2.63 13.93
C SER A 296 -33.15 1.23 14.55
N GLU A 297 -32.55 1.12 15.73
CA GLU A 297 -32.55 -0.13 16.49
C GLU A 297 -33.11 0.08 17.90
N PRO A 298 -33.94 -0.85 18.40
CA PRO A 298 -34.37 -0.82 19.79
C PRO A 298 -33.17 -1.06 20.70
N ASN A 299 -32.92 -0.16 21.66
CA ASN A 299 -31.82 -0.25 22.62
C ASN A 299 -31.85 -1.52 23.50
N TRP A 300 -32.97 -2.25 23.52
CA TRP A 300 -33.25 -3.28 24.52
C TRP A 300 -32.91 -4.71 24.06
N ASN A 301 -32.56 -4.90 22.78
CA ASN A 301 -32.23 -6.22 22.25
C ASN A 301 -30.73 -6.33 21.95
N TYR A 302 -29.92 -6.46 23.01
CA TYR A 302 -28.48 -6.65 22.89
C TYR A 302 -28.15 -8.14 22.71
N ASN A 303 -28.11 -8.59 21.46
CA ASN A 303 -27.46 -9.86 21.12
C ASN A 303 -25.97 -9.60 20.89
N TRP A 304 -25.15 -9.90 21.90
CA TRP A 304 -23.69 -9.84 21.77
C TRP A 304 -23.24 -11.05 20.96
N LYS A 305 -23.17 -10.91 19.62
CA LYS A 305 -22.37 -11.85 18.82
C LYS A 305 -20.90 -11.55 19.10
N ASN A 306 -20.10 -12.61 19.29
CA ASN A 306 -18.65 -12.47 19.38
C ASN A 306 -18.14 -11.81 18.10
N SER A 307 -17.76 -10.53 18.18
CA SER A 307 -17.03 -9.85 17.14
C SER A 307 -15.64 -10.44 17.02
N GLU A 308 -15.09 -10.46 15.81
CA GLU A 308 -13.78 -11.05 15.55
C GLU A 308 -12.68 -10.39 16.42
N THR A 309 -12.01 -11.22 17.21
CA THR A 309 -11.01 -10.79 18.20
C THR A 309 -9.80 -10.12 17.56
N LEU A 310 -9.42 -10.56 16.36
CA LEU A 310 -8.32 -9.98 15.59
C LEU A 310 -8.62 -8.53 15.17
N ALA A 311 -9.80 -8.28 14.58
CA ALA A 311 -10.21 -6.96 14.13
C ALA A 311 -10.30 -5.98 15.31
N LEU A 312 -10.80 -6.42 16.46
CA LEU A 312 -10.80 -5.65 17.70
C LEU A 312 -9.39 -5.30 18.18
N PHE A 313 -8.49 -6.27 18.28
CA PHE A 313 -7.12 -6.02 18.73
C PHE A 313 -6.35 -5.06 17.81
N LEU A 314 -6.49 -5.26 16.50
CA LEU A 314 -5.84 -4.42 15.50
C LEU A 314 -6.38 -2.98 15.51
N SER A 315 -7.70 -2.83 15.63
CA SER A 315 -8.31 -1.51 15.69
C SER A 315 -7.99 -0.77 16.99
N THR A 316 -7.91 -1.44 18.15
CA THR A 316 -7.47 -0.79 19.39
C THR A 316 -6.03 -0.29 19.28
N LEU A 317 -5.12 -1.07 18.66
CA LEU A 317 -3.77 -0.63 18.33
C LEU A 317 -3.77 0.64 17.45
N SER A 318 -4.63 0.70 16.44
CA SER A 318 -4.73 1.89 15.57
C SER A 318 -5.19 3.14 16.33
N MET A 319 -6.07 2.97 17.32
CA MET A 319 -6.64 4.05 18.12
C MET A 319 -5.65 4.62 19.13
N THR A 320 -4.95 3.76 19.86
CA THR A 320 -4.04 4.17 20.95
C THR A 320 -2.59 4.33 20.49
N GLY A 321 -2.27 3.88 19.28
CA GLY A 321 -0.90 3.77 18.79
C GLY A 321 -0.13 5.09 18.79
N LEU A 322 -0.77 6.22 18.48
CA LEU A 322 -0.08 7.52 18.52
C LEU A 322 0.31 7.91 19.95
N LEU A 323 -0.60 7.76 20.92
CA LEU A 323 -0.32 8.04 22.33
C LEU A 323 0.82 7.15 22.85
N ILE A 324 0.77 5.85 22.55
CA ILE A 324 1.82 4.90 22.94
C ILE A 324 3.16 5.31 22.33
N SER A 325 3.19 5.70 21.05
CA SER A 325 4.43 6.12 20.40
C SER A 325 5.05 7.35 21.05
N THR A 326 4.25 8.34 21.45
CA THR A 326 4.75 9.54 22.13
C THR A 326 5.26 9.23 23.53
N LEU A 327 4.62 8.29 24.24
CA LEU A 327 5.10 7.84 25.55
C LEU A 327 6.43 7.09 25.44
N LEU A 328 6.58 6.24 24.41
CA LEU A 328 7.84 5.54 24.15
C LEU A 328 8.96 6.53 23.82
N ILE A 329 8.72 7.50 22.94
CA ILE A 329 9.74 8.50 22.58
C ILE A 329 10.20 9.31 23.79
N ASN A 330 9.30 9.65 24.72
CA ASN A 330 9.65 10.40 25.93
C ASN A 330 10.32 9.56 27.03
N ALA A 331 10.23 8.23 26.96
CA ALA A 331 10.85 7.32 27.92
C ALA A 331 12.31 6.97 27.59
N TYR A 332 12.74 7.25 26.36
CA TYR A 332 14.11 7.13 25.87
C TYR A 332 14.78 8.50 25.79
#